data_AF-A0A7W0FBR9-F1
#
_entry.id   AF-A0A7W0FBR9-F1
#
_cell.length_a   1.000
_cell.length_b   1.000
_cell.length_c   1.000
_cell.angle_alpha   90.00
_cell.angle_beta   90.00
_cell.angle_gamma   90.00
#
_symmetry.space_group_name_H-M   'P 1'
#
loop_
_entity.id
_entity.type
_entity.pdbx_description
1 polymer ?
#
loop_
_entity_poly.entity_id
_entity_poly.type
_entity_poly.pdbx_seq_one_letter_code
_entity_poly.pdbx_strand_id
1 'polypeptide(L)' 'MVTDTHLILKEALELPAMERASLADHLLSSLDQPDEHIDALWRKEVEDRVNAYQSGKIRAVSLEEVLSKYRK' A
#
# COMPACT_ATOMS: atom_id res chain seq x y z
N MET A 1 -17.53 13.88 20.82
CA MET A 1 -16.29 14.46 21.37
C MET A 1 -15.54 15.07 20.21
N VAL A 2 -15.16 16.35 20.29
CA VAL A 2 -14.24 16.95 19.31
C VAL A 2 -12.85 16.69 19.82
N THR A 3 -12.10 15.82 19.15
CA THR A 3 -10.73 15.50 19.55
C THR A 3 -9.78 16.37 18.74
N ASP A 4 -8.93 17.13 19.44
CA ASP A 4 -7.92 17.96 18.79
C ASP A 4 -6.74 17.07 18.34
N THR A 5 -6.58 16.93 17.02
CA THR A 5 -5.51 16.12 16.43
C THR A 5 -4.12 16.68 16.76
N HIS A 6 -3.99 17.98 17.02
CA HIS A 6 -2.72 18.56 17.47
C HIS A 6 -2.34 18.13 18.88
N LEU A 7 -3.32 17.98 19.77
CA LEU A 7 -3.08 17.48 21.12
C LEU A 7 -2.64 16.01 21.10
N ILE A 8 -3.35 15.16 20.34
CA ILE A 8 -3.00 13.75 20.18
C ILE A 8 -1.59 13.60 19.59
N LEU A 9 -1.26 14.38 18.56
CA LEU A 9 0.07 14.33 17.94
C LEU A 9 1.15 14.71 18.95
N LYS A 10 0.92 15.76 19.75
CA LYS A 10 1.85 16.18 20.80
C LYS A 10 2.09 15.05 21.80
N GLU A 11 1.03 14.43 22.31
CA GLU A 11 1.14 13.33 23.27
C GLU A 11 1.84 12.10 22.67
N ALA A 12 1.52 11.74 21.43
CA ALA A 12 2.14 10.62 20.73
C ALA A 12 3.65 10.83 20.48
N LEU A 13 4.09 12.07 20.29
CA LEU A 13 5.50 12.40 20.10
C LEU A 13 6.33 12.32 21.38
N GLU A 14 5.71 12.49 22.56
CA GLU A 14 6.36 12.33 23.87
C GLU A 14 6.58 10.86 24.26
N LEU A 15 5.95 9.91 23.56
CA LEU A 15 6.13 8.48 23.82
C LEU A 15 7.56 8.00 23.51
N PRO A 16 8.05 6.98 24.23
CA PRO A 16 9.27 6.26 23.85
C PRO A 16 9.20 5.75 22.41
N ALA A 17 10.35 5.65 21.74
CA ALA A 17 10.42 5.31 20.32
C ALA A 17 9.66 4.02 19.95
N MET A 18 9.71 3.00 20.82
CA MET A 18 9.03 1.72 20.60
C MET A 18 7.50 1.85 20.69
N GLU A 19 7.00 2.59 21.68
CA GLU A 19 5.57 2.82 21.85
C GLU A 19 5.01 3.69 20.74
N ARG A 20 5.76 4.71 20.31
CA ARG A 20 5.38 5.53 19.15
C ARG A 20 5.33 4.72 17.86
N ALA A 21 6.27 3.80 17.64
CA ALA A 21 6.26 2.91 16.48
C ALA A 21 5.04 1.97 16.51
N SER A 22 4.74 1.37 17.67
CA SER A 22 3.55 0.53 17.86
C SER A 22 2.26 1.32 17.61
N LEU A 23 2.15 2.55 18.11
CA LEU A 23 0.98 3.40 17.87
C LEU A 23 0.81 3.73 16.39
N ALA A 24 1.90 4.06 15.69
CA ALA A 24 1.88 4.31 14.25
C ALA A 24 1.42 3.09 13.45
N ASP A 25 1.88 1.90 13.82
CA ASP A 25 1.49 0.64 13.16
C ASP A 25 -0.01 0.34 13.32
N HIS A 26 -0.55 0.52 14.52
CA HIS A 26 -2.00 0.38 14.76
C HIS A 26 -2.82 1.40 13.97
N LEU A 27 -2.37 2.66 13.90
CA LEU A 27 -3.06 3.68 13.12
C LEU A 27 -3.03 3.34 11.63
N LEU A 28 -1.88 2.92 11.09
CA LEU A 28 -1.77 2.48 9.70
C LEU A 28 -2.67 1.28 9.41
N SER A 29 -2.67 0.27 10.29
CA SER A 29 -3.53 -0.91 10.17
C SER A 29 -5.02 -0.56 10.21
N SER A 30 -5.41 0.49 10.95
CA SER A 30 -6.80 0.96 10.97
C SER A 30 -7.26 1.58 9.64
N LEU A 31 -6.31 2.05 8.82
CA LEU A 31 -6.57 2.62 7.50
C LEU A 31 -6.53 1.55 6.40
N ASP A 32 -5.85 0.43 6.64
CA ASP A 32 -5.71 -0.69 5.71
C ASP A 32 -6.92 -1.65 5.81
N GLN A 33 -8.12 -1.08 5.68
CA GLN A 33 -9.35 -1.87 5.66
C GLN A 33 -9.70 -2.28 4.22
N PRO A 34 -10.06 -3.56 3.99
CA PRO A 34 -10.44 -4.02 2.67
C PRO A 34 -11.71 -3.29 2.20
N ASP A 35 -11.67 -2.80 0.97
CA ASP A 35 -12.81 -2.21 0.29
C ASP A 35 -13.23 -3.15 -0.84
N GLU A 36 -14.37 -3.82 -0.66
CA GLU A 36 -14.89 -4.81 -1.61
C GLU A 36 -15.12 -4.22 -3.01
N HIS A 37 -15.43 -2.93 -3.12
CA HIS A 37 -15.60 -2.27 -4.40
C HIS A 37 -14.25 -2.12 -5.12
N ILE A 38 -13.22 -1.68 -4.40
CA ILE A 38 -11.86 -1.59 -4.92
C ILE A 38 -11.33 -2.98 -5.29
N ASP A 39 -11.54 -3.98 -4.45
CA ASP A 39 -11.15 -5.37 -4.71
C ASP A 39 -11.80 -5.92 -5.99
N ALA A 40 -13.07 -5.61 -6.23
CA ALA A 40 -13.76 -6.00 -7.46
C ALA A 40 -13.15 -5.34 -8.70
N LEU A 41 -12.76 -4.06 -8.62
CA LEU A 41 -12.08 -3.36 -9.69
C LEU A 41 -10.68 -3.95 -9.97
N TRP A 42 -9.93 -4.27 -8.92
CA TRP A 42 -8.62 -4.93 -9.05
C TRP A 42 -8.74 -6.31 -9.68
N ARG A 43 -9.74 -7.11 -9.30
CA ARG A 43 -9.97 -8.44 -9.89
C ARG A 43 -10.21 -8.33 -11.40
N LYS A 44 -11.06 -7.40 -11.82
CA LYS A 44 -11.32 -7.14 -13.23
C LYS A 44 -10.05 -6.69 -13.96
N GLU A 45 -9.31 -5.74 -13.42
CA GLU A 45 -8.07 -5.24 -14.03
C GLU A 45 -7.02 -6.35 -14.20
N VAL A 46 -6.88 -7.25 -13.21
CA VAL A 46 -5.97 -8.39 -13.29
C VAL A 46 -6.39 -9.33 -14.42
N GLU A 47 -7.68 -9.68 -14.52
CA GLU A 47 -8.19 -10.51 -15.61
C GLU A 47 -7.95 -9.85 -16.98
N ASP A 48 -8.26 -8.56 -17.11
CA ASP A 48 -8.06 -7.79 -18.34
C ASP A 48 -6.58 -7.75 -18.76
N ARG A 49 -5.66 -7.55 -17.81
CA ARG A 49 -4.21 -7.56 -18.07
C ARG A 49 -3.69 -8.92 -18.49
N VAL A 50 -4.13 -9.99 -17.82
CA VAL A 50 -3.73 -11.36 -18.18
C VAL A 50 -4.21 -11.68 -19.60
N ASN A 51 -5.46 -11.36 -19.92
CA ASN A 51 -6.03 -11.56 -21.25
C ASN A 51 -5.29 -10.74 -22.32
N ALA A 52 -4.96 -9.48 -22.03
CA ALA A 52 -4.20 -8.63 -22.94
C ALA A 52 -2.79 -9.18 -23.19
N TYR A 53 -2.14 -9.75 -22.17
CA TYR A 53 -0.83 -10.38 -22.32
C TYR A 53 -0.90 -11.65 -23.16
N GLN A 54 -1.84 -12.54 -22.84
CA GLN A 54 -2.04 -13.81 -23.56
C GLN A 54 -2.43 -13.60 -25.03
N SER A 55 -3.21 -12.55 -25.32
CA SER A 55 -3.57 -12.17 -26.68
C SER A 55 -2.51 -11.34 -27.41
N GLY A 56 -1.36 -11.06 -26.78
CA GLY A 56 -0.27 -10.30 -27.38
C GLY A 56 -0.51 -8.79 -27.50
N LYS A 57 -1.58 -8.26 -26.91
CA LYS A 57 -1.89 -6.81 -26.89
C LYS A 57 -0.93 -6.02 -26.00
N ILE A 58 -0.37 -6.64 -24.98
CA ILE A 58 0.69 -6.07 -24.14
C ILE A 58 1.90 -7.00 -24.07
N ARG A 59 3.09 -6.42 -23.87
CA ARG A 59 4.35 -7.17 -23.75
C ARG A 59 4.82 -7.20 -22.29
N ALA A 60 5.43 -8.31 -21.90
CA ALA A 60 6.16 -8.39 -20.65
C ALA A 60 7.59 -7.87 -20.85
N VAL A 61 8.18 -7.37 -19.77
CA VAL A 61 9.62 -7.10 -19.67
C VAL A 61 10.30 -8.25 -18.94
N SER A 62 11.56 -8.53 -19.26
CA SER A 62 12.29 -9.58 -18.55
C SER A 62 12.62 -9.16 -17.12
N LEU A 63 12.77 -10.13 -16.21
CA LEU A 63 13.22 -9.85 -14.85
C LEU A 63 14.59 -9.17 -14.84
N GLU A 64 15.49 -9.56 -15.73
CA GLU A 64 16.80 -8.93 -15.89
C GLU A 64 16.69 -7.45 -16.23
N GLU A 65 15.81 -7.09 -17.17
CA GLU A 65 15.56 -5.70 -17.54
C GLU A 65 15.06 -4.88 -16.34
N VAL A 66 14.12 -5.42 -15.55
CA VAL A 66 13.60 -4.75 -14.34
C VAL A 66 14.70 -4.54 -13.30
N LEU A 67 15.57 -5.53 -13.10
CA LEU A 67 16.63 -5.50 -12.10
C LEU A 67 17.86 -4.70 -12.53
N SER A 68 18.00 -4.40 -13.83
CA SER A 68 19.15 -3.66 -14.38
C SER A 68 19.42 -2.34 -13.64
N LYS A 69 18.36 -1.61 -13.24
CA LYS A 69 18.46 -0.33 -12.51
C LYS A 69 19.00 -0.44 -11.08
N TYR A 70 19.11 -1.66 -10.54
CA TYR A 70 19.64 -1.93 -9.20
C TYR A 70 21.01 -2.62 -9.23
N ARG A 71 21.52 -2.98 -10.42
CA ARG A 71 22.88 -3.49 -10.56
C ARG A 71 23.84 -2.31 -10.39
N LYS A 72 24.59 -2.32 -9.27
CA LYS A 72 25.73 -1.44 -9.04
C LYS A 72 26.93 -1.90 -9.85
#